data_AF-A0A966DAB6-F1
#
_entry.id   AF-A0A966DAB6-F1
#
_cell.length_a   1.000
_cell.length_b   1.000
_cell.length_c   1.000
_cell.angle_alpha   90.00
_cell.angle_beta   90.00
_cell.angle_gamma   90.00
#
_symmetry.space_group_name_H-M   'P 1'
#
loop_
_entity.id
_entity.type
_entity.pdbx_description
1 polymer ?
#
loop_
_entity_poly.entity_id
_entity_poly.type
_entity_poly.pdbx_seq_one_letter_code
_entity_poly.pdbx_strand_id
1 'polypeptide(L)'
;MDTHRDAGLMGKTAFFSSLAMLILIPLQIVIFAIEQPPQTAELWLALFEKSWFLGLIEMDLLYIIDNSLVALIYLALYQLLKEQKRALMQIALLLGFLGIAAYYSSNP
;
A
#
# COMPACT_ATOMS: atom_id res chain seq x y z
N MET A 1 -27.29 -5.54 -15.88
CA MET A 1 -27.24 -4.06 -15.73
C MET A 1 -26.23 -3.64 -14.64
N ASP A 2 -25.76 -4.56 -13.79
CA ASP A 2 -24.87 -4.25 -12.65
C ASP A 2 -23.38 -4.22 -12.97
N THR A 3 -22.91 -4.97 -13.96
CA THR A 3 -21.47 -5.09 -14.28
C THR A 3 -20.81 -3.77 -14.69
N HIS A 4 -21.56 -2.85 -15.30
CA HIS A 4 -21.06 -1.50 -15.64
C HIS A 4 -20.95 -0.58 -14.41
N ARG A 5 -21.82 -0.76 -13.40
CA ARG A 5 -21.74 -0.01 -12.14
C ARG A 5 -20.54 -0.46 -11.33
N ASP A 6 -20.32 -1.77 -11.25
CA ASP A 6 -19.19 -2.36 -10.52
C ASP A 6 -17.85 -1.96 -11.12
N ALA A 7 -17.73 -1.96 -12.46
CA ALA A 7 -16.53 -1.49 -13.15
C ALA A 7 -16.27 0.00 -12.88
N GLY A 8 -17.33 0.83 -12.86
CA GLY A 8 -17.22 2.24 -12.51
C GLY A 8 -16.78 2.49 -11.06
N LEU A 9 -17.24 1.66 -10.12
CA LEU A 9 -16.81 1.70 -8.72
C LEU A 9 -15.33 1.31 -8.57
N MET A 10 -14.91 0.20 -9.20
CA MET A 10 -13.51 -0.23 -9.18
C MET A 10 -12.58 0.83 -9.77
N GLY A 11 -12.99 1.49 -10.85
CA GLY A 11 -12.22 2.59 -11.44
C GLY A 11 -12.07 3.79 -10.49
N LYS A 12 -13.15 4.18 -9.78
CA LYS A 12 -13.08 5.23 -8.77
C LYS A 12 -12.17 4.84 -7.60
N THR A 13 -12.31 3.61 -7.10
CA THR A 13 -11.46 3.10 -6.01
C THR A 13 -9.99 3.17 -6.41
N ALA A 14 -9.63 2.65 -7.57
CA ALA A 14 -8.24 2.71 -8.05
C ALA A 14 -7.73 4.14 -8.26
N PHE A 15 -8.57 5.05 -8.77
CA PHE A 15 -8.21 6.45 -8.90
C PHE A 15 -7.87 7.09 -7.54
N PHE A 16 -8.73 6.91 -6.55
CA PHE A 16 -8.48 7.45 -5.20
C PHE A 16 -7.29 6.76 -4.51
N SER A 17 -7.12 5.45 -4.70
CA SER A 17 -5.96 4.71 -4.20
C SER A 17 -4.66 5.25 -4.79
N SER A 18 -4.61 5.44 -6.12
CA SER A 18 -3.42 6.01 -6.78
C SER A 18 -3.13 7.44 -6.33
N LEU A 19 -4.16 8.27 -6.14
CA LEU A 19 -3.99 9.64 -5.65
C LEU A 19 -3.48 9.65 -4.20
N ALA A 20 -4.02 8.79 -3.35
CA ALA A 20 -3.56 8.64 -1.97
C ALA A 20 -2.09 8.23 -1.93
N MET A 21 -1.68 7.22 -2.71
CA MET A 21 -0.28 6.81 -2.83
C MET A 21 0.62 7.95 -3.31
N LEU A 22 0.18 8.70 -4.32
CA LEU A 22 0.95 9.83 -4.86
C LEU A 22 1.22 10.90 -3.80
N ILE A 23 0.35 11.03 -2.79
CA ILE A 23 0.52 11.95 -1.65
C ILE A 23 1.36 11.30 -0.54
N LEU A 24 1.11 10.01 -0.25
CA LEU A 24 1.79 9.27 0.82
C LEU A 24 3.29 9.12 0.56
N ILE A 25 3.69 8.83 -0.67
CA ILE A 25 5.11 8.63 -1.02
C ILE A 25 5.95 9.89 -0.71
N PRO A 26 5.61 11.10 -1.22
CA PRO A 26 6.33 12.33 -0.85
C PRO A 26 6.25 12.65 0.63
N LEU A 27 5.10 12.40 1.27
CA LEU A 27 4.95 12.62 2.72
C LEU A 27 5.92 11.74 3.51
N GLN A 28 6.04 10.46 3.15
CA GLN A 28 6.95 9.51 3.78
C GLN A 28 8.41 9.93 3.58
N ILE A 29 8.78 10.39 2.36
CA ILE A 29 10.11 10.94 2.08
C ILE A 29 10.42 12.12 3.00
N VAL A 30 9.48 13.05 3.18
CA VAL A 30 9.67 14.22 4.06
C VAL A 30 9.83 13.79 5.51
N ILE A 31 9.02 12.84 5.99
CA ILE A 31 9.09 12.35 7.38
C ILE A 31 10.47 11.72 7.65
N PHE A 32 10.88 10.76 6.82
CA PHE A 32 12.16 10.05 6.98
C PHE A 32 13.39 10.91 6.68
N ALA A 33 13.23 12.05 6.00
CA ALA A 33 14.29 13.03 5.83
C ALA A 33 14.50 13.90 7.08
N ILE A 34 13.46 14.10 7.89
CA ILE A 34 13.50 14.96 9.09
C ILE A 34 13.85 14.14 10.33
N GLU A 35 13.13 13.04 10.55
CA GLU A 35 13.34 12.11 11.67
C GLU A 35 13.99 10.85 11.09
N GLN A 36 15.19 10.51 11.55
CA GLN A 36 15.82 9.25 11.17
C GLN A 36 15.35 8.13 12.11
N PRO A 37 15.11 6.92 11.59
CA PRO A 37 14.64 5.82 12.40
C PRO A 37 15.62 5.49 13.53
N PRO A 38 15.12 5.22 14.75
CA PRO A 38 15.97 4.88 15.88
C PRO A 38 16.87 3.67 15.59
N GLN A 39 18.15 3.76 15.98
CA GLN A 39 19.13 2.70 15.72
C GLN A 39 19.23 1.66 16.84
N THR A 40 18.61 1.91 18.00
CA THR A 40 18.67 1.03 19.17
C THR A 40 17.29 0.80 19.77
N ALA A 41 17.09 -0.34 20.43
CA ALA A 41 15.82 -0.70 21.06
C ALA A 41 15.39 0.31 22.14
N GLU A 42 16.35 0.87 22.90
CA GLU A 42 16.07 1.91 23.91
C GLU A 42 15.48 3.17 23.29
N LEU A 43 16.01 3.62 22.14
CA LEU A 43 15.51 4.78 21.42
C LEU A 43 14.13 4.53 20.81
N TRP A 44 13.86 3.30 20.35
CA TRP A 44 12.52 2.88 19.92
C TRP A 44 11.50 2.97 21.07
N LEU A 45 11.83 2.42 22.24
CA LEU A 45 10.96 2.48 23.41
C LEU A 45 10.69 3.93 23.82
N ALA A 46 11.72 4.78 23.86
CA ALA A 46 11.57 6.20 24.15
C ALA A 46 10.70 6.94 23.09
N LEU A 47 10.82 6.57 21.82
CA LEU A 47 9.97 7.12 20.75
C LEU A 47 8.51 6.71 20.94
N PHE A 48 8.25 5.44 21.25
CA PHE A 48 6.90 4.94 21.50
C PHE A 48 6.27 5.55 22.76
N GLU A 49 7.06 5.78 23.82
CA GLU A 49 6.62 6.52 25.01
C GLU A 49 6.27 7.97 24.69
N LYS A 50 7.06 8.63 23.85
CA LYS A 50 6.83 10.03 23.44
C LYS A 50 5.65 10.17 22.48
N SER A 51 5.55 9.29 21.47
CA SER A 51 4.54 9.32 20.43
C SER A 51 4.40 7.94 19.78
N TRP A 52 3.42 7.18 20.23
CA TRP A 52 3.11 5.87 19.67
C TRP A 52 2.81 5.93 18.16
N PHE A 53 2.16 7.00 17.70
CA PHE A 53 1.78 7.15 16.29
C PHE A 53 3.00 7.42 15.40
N LEU A 54 3.95 8.24 15.87
CA LEU A 54 5.21 8.46 15.16
C LEU A 54 6.04 7.18 15.14
N GLY A 55 6.09 6.44 16.25
CA GLY A 55 6.72 5.12 16.30
C GLY A 55 6.18 4.16 15.24
N LEU A 56 4.87 4.13 15.01
CA LEU A 56 4.29 3.31 13.93
C LEU A 56 4.67 3.80 12.52
N ILE A 57 4.73 5.11 12.31
CA ILE A 57 5.16 5.68 11.03
C ILE A 57 6.61 5.29 10.72
N GLU A 58 7.50 5.38 11.72
CA GLU A 58 8.90 4.95 11.61
C GLU A 58 9.02 3.42 11.42
N MET A 59 8.06 2.63 11.90
CA MET A 59 7.93 1.19 11.60
C MET A 59 7.29 0.89 10.23
N ASP A 60 7.38 1.82 9.28
CA ASP A 60 6.87 1.67 7.91
C ASP A 60 5.34 1.45 7.80
N LEU A 61 4.53 1.92 8.78
CA LEU A 61 3.07 1.82 8.70
C LEU A 61 2.51 2.45 7.40
N LEU A 62 3.08 3.59 6.97
CA LEU A 62 2.64 4.25 5.74
C LEU A 62 2.86 3.37 4.50
N TYR A 63 3.93 2.58 4.49
CA TYR A 63 4.22 1.68 3.39
C TYR A 63 3.30 0.44 3.38
N ILE A 64 2.87 -0.04 4.55
CA ILE A 64 1.80 -1.05 4.66
C ILE A 64 0.50 -0.51 4.05
N ILE A 65 0.16 0.75 4.32
CA ILE A 65 -1.01 1.41 3.72
C ILE A 65 -0.83 1.50 2.20
N ASP A 66 0.33 1.93 1.70
CA ASP A 66 0.59 2.01 0.27
C ASP A 66 0.45 0.65 -0.42
N ASN A 67 0.98 -0.42 0.16
CA ASN A 67 0.81 -1.78 -0.39
C ASN A 67 -0.66 -2.23 -0.40
N SER A 68 -1.44 -1.83 0.61
CA SER A 68 -2.88 -2.09 0.64
C SER A 68 -3.61 -1.35 -0.48
N LEU A 69 -3.22 -0.10 -0.76
CA LEU A 69 -3.77 0.70 -1.86
C LEU A 69 -3.39 0.10 -3.23
N VAL A 70 -2.15 -0.36 -3.39
CA VAL A 70 -1.70 -1.08 -4.59
C VAL A 70 -2.55 -2.33 -4.84
N ALA A 71 -2.91 -3.09 -3.80
CA ALA A 71 -3.77 -4.26 -3.96
C ALA A 71 -5.12 -3.91 -4.62
N LEU A 72 -5.71 -2.77 -4.23
CA LEU A 72 -6.96 -2.28 -4.82
C LEU A 72 -6.78 -1.86 -6.28
N ILE A 73 -5.64 -1.24 -6.60
CA ILE A 73 -5.28 -0.88 -7.97
C ILE A 73 -5.13 -2.14 -8.83
N TYR A 74 -4.47 -3.19 -8.33
CA TYR A 74 -4.33 -4.47 -9.05
C TYR A 74 -5.68 -5.14 -9.33
N LEU A 75 -6.64 -5.08 -8.40
CA LEU A 75 -8.01 -5.57 -8.65
C LEU A 75 -8.71 -4.80 -9.76
N ALA A 76 -8.58 -3.48 -9.79
CA ALA A 76 -9.17 -2.67 -10.85
C ALA A 76 -8.52 -2.93 -12.21
N LEU A 77 -7.18 -3.07 -12.24
CA LEU A 77 -6.45 -3.44 -13.45
C LEU A 77 -6.86 -4.83 -13.95
N TYR A 78 -7.01 -5.80 -13.05
CA TYR A 78 -7.54 -7.12 -13.40
C TYR A 78 -8.92 -6.99 -14.06
N GLN A 79 -9.84 -6.25 -13.45
CA GLN A 79 -11.18 -6.06 -14.00
C GLN A 79 -11.16 -5.38 -15.37
N LEU A 80 -10.25 -4.43 -15.60
CA LEU A 80 -10.13 -3.68 -16.85
C LEU A 80 -9.53 -4.53 -18.00
N LEU A 81 -8.56 -5.41 -17.71
CA LEU A 81 -7.83 -6.15 -18.74
C LEU A 81 -8.25 -7.62 -18.89
N LYS A 82 -9.06 -8.18 -17.97
CA LYS A 82 -9.42 -9.62 -17.98
C LYS A 82 -10.08 -10.09 -19.27
N GLU A 83 -10.83 -9.23 -19.97
CA GLU A 83 -11.52 -9.61 -21.21
C GLU A 83 -10.55 -9.90 -22.37
N GLN A 84 -9.34 -9.32 -22.33
CA GLN A 84 -8.34 -9.48 -23.39
C GLN A 84 -7.37 -10.62 -23.09
N LYS A 85 -6.93 -10.76 -21.84
CA LYS A 85 -5.84 -11.67 -21.43
C LYS A 85 -6.08 -12.28 -20.04
N ARG A 86 -7.24 -12.91 -19.83
CA ARG A 86 -7.67 -13.44 -18.52
C ARG A 86 -6.61 -14.24 -17.75
N ALA A 87 -6.00 -15.25 -18.39
CA ALA A 87 -5.02 -16.11 -17.73
C ALA A 87 -3.78 -15.34 -17.26
N LEU A 88 -3.24 -14.44 -18.10
CA LEU A 88 -2.10 -13.60 -17.73
C LEU A 88 -2.46 -12.62 -16.61
N MET A 89 -3.67 -12.04 -16.65
CA MET A 89 -4.12 -11.12 -15.61
C MET A 89 -4.32 -11.83 -14.26
N GLN A 90 -4.76 -13.10 -14.25
CA GLN A 90 -4.84 -13.89 -13.01
C GLN A 90 -3.45 -14.20 -12.43
N ILE A 91 -2.48 -14.55 -13.28
CA ILE A 91 -1.09 -14.76 -12.86
C ILE A 91 -0.50 -13.45 -12.30
N ALA A 92 -0.71 -12.32 -12.98
CA ALA A 92 -0.24 -11.01 -12.53
C ALA A 92 -0.85 -10.64 -11.18
N LEU A 93 -2.16 -10.85 -11.00
CA LEU A 93 -2.85 -10.58 -9.74
C LEU A 93 -2.33 -11.47 -8.60
N LEU A 94 -2.15 -12.76 -8.86
CA LEU A 94 -1.59 -13.71 -7.90
C LEU A 94 -0.19 -13.29 -7.45
N LEU A 95 0.70 -13.00 -8.41
CA LEU A 95 2.07 -12.56 -8.11
C LEU A 95 2.10 -11.23 -7.36
N GLY A 96 1.23 -10.28 -7.75
CA GLY A 96 1.10 -9.00 -7.06
C GLY A 96 0.70 -9.16 -5.60
N PHE A 97 -0.30 -10.00 -5.31
CA PHE A 97 -0.74 -10.27 -3.94
C PHE A 97 0.27 -11.10 -3.14
N LEU A 98 0.96 -12.05 -3.76
CA LEU A 98 2.04 -12.78 -3.11
C LEU A 98 3.19 -11.84 -2.72
N GLY A 99 3.54 -10.87 -3.57
CA GLY A 99 4.53 -9.84 -3.24
C GLY A 99 4.12 -9.00 -2.03
N ILE A 100 2.86 -8.55 -1.99
CA ILE A 100 2.32 -7.78 -0.86
C ILE A 100 2.30 -8.61 0.43
N ALA A 101 1.84 -9.86 0.36
CA ALA A 101 1.80 -10.75 1.51
C ALA A 101 3.21 -11.09 2.03
N ALA A 102 4.17 -11.31 1.13
CA ALA A 102 5.57 -11.51 1.48
C ALA A 102 6.14 -10.28 2.19
N TYR A 103 5.84 -9.08 1.67
CA TYR A 103 6.23 -7.83 2.30
C TYR A 103 5.66 -7.70 3.72
N TYR A 104 4.36 -7.91 3.91
CA TYR A 104 3.74 -7.88 5.24
C TYR A 104 4.33 -8.88 6.22
N SER A 105 4.73 -10.06 5.75
CA SER A 105 5.39 -11.05 6.60
C SER A 105 6.84 -10.69 6.94
N SER A 106 7.49 -9.89 6.09
CA SER A 106 8.89 -9.48 6.28
C SER A 106 9.06 -8.17 7.04
N ASN A 107 7.99 -7.36 7.12
CA ASN A 107 8.02 -6.09 7.84
C ASN A 107 7.81 -6.38 9.35
N PRO A 108 8.83 -6.15 10.20
CA PRO A 108 8.83 -6.51 11.62
C PRO A 108 7.90 -5.65 12.50
#